data_AF-A0A1G2W290-F1
#
_entry.id   AF-A0A1G2W290-F1
#
_cell.length_a   1.000
_cell.length_b   1.000
_cell.length_c   1.000
_cell.angle_alpha   90.00
_cell.angle_beta   90.00
_cell.angle_gamma   90.00
#
_symmetry.space_group_name_H-M   'P 1'
#
loop_
_entity.id
_entity.type
_entity.pdbx_description
1 polymer ?
#
loop_
_entity_poly.entity_id
_entity_poly.type
_entity_poly.pdbx_seq_one_letter_code
_entity_poly.pdbx_strand_id
1 'polypeptide(L)'
;MIQPNNDDLHLWLRILARVGKELLRLPDDERRWLVEHLRQIQQLQRRIHGFFELADGAGRCLACHGACCEKGRNHLTLVNLLGFLLAGEAPPEPDFAATCPFLNTAGCRLDVERRPFNCVTFNCEAVEDALDEASRVSFYQMERQLRQLYEAFDHRYAGSSLRGLLIRAERLGERSFLDRL
;
A
#
# COMPACT_ATOMS: atom_id res chain seq x y z
N MET A 1 10.58 22.43 -14.45
CA MET A 1 10.55 21.06 -14.99
C MET A 1 11.41 20.19 -14.09
N ILE A 2 10.79 19.38 -13.24
CA ILE A 2 11.49 18.39 -12.43
C ILE A 2 11.76 17.21 -13.37
N GLN A 3 13.03 16.90 -13.65
CA GLN A 3 13.34 15.71 -14.43
C GLN A 3 12.80 14.47 -13.69
N PRO A 4 12.17 13.51 -14.39
CA PRO A 4 11.82 12.23 -13.76
C PRO A 4 13.11 11.62 -13.19
N ASN A 5 13.07 11.24 -11.92
CA ASN A 5 14.21 10.61 -11.26
C ASN A 5 14.35 9.18 -11.84
N ASN A 6 15.09 9.04 -12.95
CA ASN A 6 15.31 7.76 -13.63
C ASN A 6 15.79 6.66 -12.66
N ASP A 7 16.48 7.05 -11.59
CA ASP A 7 16.97 6.15 -10.55
C ASP A 7 15.84 5.42 -9.82
N ASP A 8 14.70 6.09 -9.56
CA ASP A 8 13.56 5.48 -8.87
C ASP A 8 12.86 4.44 -9.73
N LEU A 9 12.72 4.69 -11.03
CA LEU A 9 12.13 3.71 -11.97
C LEU A 9 13.05 2.49 -12.12
N HIS A 10 14.36 2.69 -12.24
CA HIS A 10 15.32 1.59 -12.27
C HIS A 10 15.32 0.79 -10.97
N LEU A 11 15.25 1.46 -9.81
CA LEU A 11 15.13 0.79 -8.52
C LEU A 11 13.82 -0.01 -8.43
N TRP A 12 12.70 0.56 -8.83
CA TRP A 12 11.40 -0.11 -8.89
C TRP A 12 11.44 -1.41 -9.70
N LEU A 13 11.94 -1.35 -10.94
CA LEU A 13 12.02 -2.52 -11.82
C LEU A 13 12.93 -3.62 -11.24
N ARG A 14 14.04 -3.24 -10.60
CA ARG A 14 14.92 -4.20 -9.91
C ARG A 14 14.20 -4.88 -8.75
N ILE A 15 13.46 -4.12 -7.94
CA ILE A 15 12.67 -4.67 -6.82
C ILE A 15 11.62 -5.65 -7.33
N LEU A 16 10.85 -5.26 -8.35
CA LEU A 16 9.81 -6.10 -8.95
C LEU A 16 10.37 -7.44 -9.43
N ALA A 17 11.45 -7.41 -10.21
CA ALA A 17 12.09 -8.61 -10.73
C ALA A 17 12.64 -9.51 -9.60
N ARG A 18 13.16 -8.89 -8.54
CA ARG A 18 13.78 -9.59 -7.42
C ARG A 18 12.74 -10.24 -6.51
N VAL A 19 11.74 -9.50 -6.07
CA VAL A 19 10.63 -10.02 -5.25
C VAL A 19 9.90 -11.13 -6.02
N GLY A 20 9.69 -10.97 -7.34
CA GLY A 20 9.12 -12.02 -8.18
C GLY A 20 9.92 -13.33 -8.15
N LYS A 21 11.26 -13.26 -8.28
CA LYS A 21 12.13 -14.43 -8.20
C LYS A 21 12.13 -15.08 -6.81
N GLU A 22 12.14 -14.27 -5.76
CA GLU A 22 12.08 -14.75 -4.38
C GLU A 22 10.75 -15.45 -4.10
N LEU A 23 9.64 -14.88 -4.57
CA LEU A 23 8.31 -15.45 -4.42
C LEU A 23 8.19 -16.83 -5.09
N LEU A 24 8.80 -17.03 -6.27
CA LEU A 24 8.80 -18.33 -6.95
C LEU A 24 9.53 -19.44 -6.17
N ARG A 25 10.45 -19.08 -5.26
CA ARG A 25 11.25 -20.02 -4.47
C ARG A 25 10.70 -20.24 -3.06
N LEU A 26 9.63 -19.52 -2.68
CA LEU A 26 9.05 -19.66 -1.36
C LEU A 26 8.42 -21.04 -1.16
N PRO A 27 8.65 -21.68 0.01
CA PRO A 27 7.93 -22.87 0.42
C PRO A 27 6.40 -22.68 0.43
N ASP A 28 5.65 -23.77 0.25
CA ASP A 28 4.19 -23.74 0.14
C ASP A 28 3.50 -23.25 1.42
N ASP A 29 4.05 -23.54 2.60
CA ASP A 29 3.56 -23.03 3.88
C ASP A 29 3.74 -21.51 3.99
N GLU A 30 4.88 -20.97 3.57
CA GLU A 30 5.08 -19.51 3.50
C GLU A 30 4.14 -18.86 2.49
N ARG A 31 3.97 -19.47 1.31
CA ARG A 31 3.02 -18.98 0.30
C ARG A 31 1.59 -18.96 0.84
N ARG A 32 1.16 -20.00 1.53
CA ARG A 32 -0.17 -20.05 2.18
C ARG A 32 -0.32 -18.97 3.25
N TRP A 33 0.71 -18.75 4.06
CA TRP A 33 0.71 -17.68 5.06
C TRP A 33 0.50 -16.31 4.41
N LEU A 34 1.25 -16.01 3.34
CA LEU A 34 1.12 -14.78 2.58
C LEU A 34 -0.29 -14.58 2.03
N VAL A 35 -0.82 -15.60 1.33
CA VAL A 35 -2.16 -15.53 0.71
C VAL A 35 -3.23 -15.24 1.75
N GLU A 36 -3.19 -15.93 2.90
CA GLU A 36 -4.19 -15.75 3.94
C GLU A 36 -4.12 -14.36 4.58
N HIS A 37 -2.93 -13.86 4.90
CA HIS A 37 -2.80 -12.53 5.51
C HIS A 37 -3.14 -11.41 4.51
N LEU A 38 -2.75 -11.56 3.24
CA LEU A 38 -3.14 -10.61 2.19
C LEU A 38 -4.64 -10.59 1.97
N ARG A 39 -5.32 -11.75 2.03
CA ARG A 39 -6.78 -11.81 1.94
C ARG A 39 -7.45 -11.04 3.07
N GLN A 40 -6.96 -11.18 4.31
CA GLN A 40 -7.48 -10.43 5.46
C GLN A 40 -7.23 -8.91 5.32
N ILE A 41 -6.03 -8.53 4.86
CA ILE A 41 -5.70 -7.13 4.56
C ILE A 41 -6.69 -6.57 3.54
N GLN A 42 -6.85 -7.20 2.38
CA GLN A 42 -7.75 -6.74 1.32
C GLN A 42 -9.20 -6.58 1.81
N GLN A 43 -9.68 -7.50 2.64
CA GLN A 43 -11.02 -7.41 3.24
C GLN A 43 -11.16 -6.21 4.17
N LEU A 44 -10.18 -5.98 5.05
CA LEU A 44 -10.18 -4.81 5.92
C LEU A 44 -10.08 -3.51 5.13
N GLN A 45 -9.26 -3.45 4.10
CA GLN A 45 -9.13 -2.26 3.26
C GLN A 45 -10.44 -1.87 2.57
N ARG A 46 -11.17 -2.85 2.03
CA ARG A 46 -12.51 -2.60 1.46
C ARG A 46 -13.50 -2.11 2.50
N ARG A 47 -13.50 -2.70 3.70
CA ARG A 47 -14.38 -2.28 4.80
C ARG A 47 -14.05 -0.87 5.30
N ILE A 48 -12.76 -0.56 5.44
CA ILE A 48 -12.27 0.76 5.81
C ILE A 48 -12.69 1.80 4.76
N HIS A 49 -12.56 1.45 3.46
CA HIS A 49 -13.00 2.31 2.38
C HIS A 49 -14.50 2.58 2.39
N GLY A 50 -15.32 1.64 2.88
CA GLY A 50 -16.75 1.88 3.06
C GLY A 50 -17.07 3.08 3.97
N PHE A 51 -16.22 3.39 4.96
CA PHE A 51 -16.38 4.62 5.76
C PHE A 51 -16.05 5.87 4.96
N PHE A 52 -15.03 5.81 4.10
CA PHE A 52 -14.72 6.90 3.18
C PHE A 52 -15.90 7.16 2.21
N GLU A 53 -16.54 6.11 1.69
CA GLU A 53 -17.73 6.25 0.84
C GLU A 53 -18.93 6.81 1.61
N LEU A 54 -19.18 6.31 2.83
CA LEU A 54 -20.25 6.80 3.72
C LEU A 54 -20.12 8.31 4.01
N ALA A 55 -18.89 8.79 4.10
CA ALA A 55 -18.58 10.20 4.35
C ALA A 55 -18.62 11.10 3.09
N ASP A 56 -19.02 10.60 1.91
CA ASP A 56 -18.81 11.28 0.61
C ASP A 56 -17.34 11.70 0.41
N GLY A 57 -16.43 10.78 0.68
CA GLY A 57 -15.00 11.03 0.58
C GLY A 57 -14.57 11.47 -0.82
N ALA A 58 -15.21 10.96 -1.88
CA ALA A 58 -14.93 11.37 -3.26
C ALA A 58 -15.24 12.85 -3.50
N GLY A 59 -16.43 13.32 -3.10
CA GLY A 59 -16.79 14.74 -3.18
C GLY A 59 -15.85 15.63 -2.37
N ARG A 60 -15.47 15.20 -1.16
CA ARG A 60 -14.52 15.91 -0.30
C ARG A 60 -13.10 15.97 -0.88
N CYS A 61 -12.63 14.88 -1.48
CA CYS A 61 -11.33 14.85 -2.15
C CYS A 61 -11.29 15.78 -3.36
N LEU A 62 -12.38 15.87 -4.13
CA LEU A 62 -12.48 16.80 -5.25
C LEU A 62 -12.35 18.25 -4.79
N ALA A 63 -12.95 18.61 -3.65
CA ALA A 63 -12.89 19.96 -3.09
C ALA A 63 -11.47 20.41 -2.67
N CYS A 64 -10.61 19.47 -2.26
CA CYS A 64 -9.22 19.75 -1.90
C CYS A 64 -8.20 19.27 -2.94
N HIS A 65 -8.67 18.87 -4.13
CA HIS A 65 -7.87 18.31 -5.22
C HIS A 65 -6.93 17.16 -4.78
N GLY A 66 -7.34 16.38 -3.77
CA GLY A 66 -6.56 15.24 -3.30
C GLY A 66 -5.21 15.62 -2.67
N ALA A 67 -5.12 16.76 -1.97
CA ALA A 67 -3.88 17.21 -1.31
C ALA A 67 -3.21 16.14 -0.42
N CYS A 68 -3.98 15.22 0.17
CA CYS A 68 -3.43 14.08 0.92
C CYS A 68 -2.68 13.08 0.01
N CYS A 69 -3.19 12.82 -1.20
CA CYS A 69 -2.59 11.90 -2.16
C CYS A 69 -1.22 12.40 -2.64
N GLU A 70 -0.96 13.70 -2.69
CA GLU A 70 0.34 14.25 -3.09
C GLU A 70 1.50 13.84 -2.17
N LYS A 71 1.21 13.36 -0.95
CA LYS A 71 2.22 12.84 -0.03
C LYS A 71 2.52 11.35 -0.25
N GLY A 72 1.87 10.72 -1.22
CA GLY A 72 1.87 9.28 -1.44
C GLY A 72 3.12 8.68 -2.08
N ARG A 73 4.16 9.47 -2.42
CA ARG A 73 5.33 9.01 -3.20
C ARG A 73 5.91 7.68 -2.73
N ASN A 74 6.08 7.55 -1.42
CA ASN A 74 6.75 6.41 -0.79
C ASN A 74 5.79 5.52 -0.01
N HIS A 75 4.48 5.55 -0.30
CA HIS A 75 3.54 4.78 0.50
C HIS A 75 3.49 3.30 0.12
N LEU A 76 3.72 2.93 -1.15
CA LEU A 76 3.65 1.53 -1.56
C LEU A 76 4.69 0.66 -0.85
N THR A 77 4.25 -0.43 -0.24
CA THR A 77 5.10 -1.34 0.57
C THR A 77 5.27 -2.71 -0.12
N LEU A 78 6.12 -3.56 0.46
CA LEU A 78 6.26 -4.96 0.03
C LEU A 78 4.93 -5.72 0.07
N VAL A 79 4.11 -5.48 1.10
CA VAL A 79 2.80 -6.12 1.27
C VAL A 79 1.90 -5.85 0.07
N ASN A 80 1.88 -4.59 -0.41
CA ASN A 80 1.09 -4.21 -1.58
C ASN A 80 1.58 -4.91 -2.84
N LEU A 81 2.91 -4.95 -3.05
CA LEU A 81 3.51 -5.60 -4.20
C LEU A 81 3.23 -7.12 -4.22
N LEU A 82 3.36 -7.78 -3.07
CA LEU A 82 3.05 -9.21 -2.94
C LEU A 82 1.60 -9.52 -3.29
N GLY A 83 0.68 -8.60 -2.98
CA GLY A 83 -0.71 -8.68 -3.41
C GLY A 83 -0.87 -8.90 -4.91
N PHE A 84 -0.23 -8.05 -5.73
CA PHE A 84 -0.26 -8.17 -7.19
C PHE A 84 0.41 -9.46 -7.66
N LEU A 85 1.64 -9.71 -7.20
CA LEU A 85 2.44 -10.84 -7.68
C LEU A 85 1.82 -12.20 -7.37
N LEU A 86 1.19 -12.36 -6.21
CA LEU A 86 0.48 -13.61 -5.86
C LEU A 86 -0.82 -13.82 -6.63
N ALA A 87 -1.43 -12.75 -7.14
CA ALA A 87 -2.58 -12.84 -8.04
C ALA A 87 -2.16 -13.09 -9.51
N GLY A 88 -0.86 -13.14 -9.80
CA GLY A 88 -0.36 -13.23 -11.18
C GLY A 88 -0.51 -11.91 -11.95
N GLU A 89 -0.65 -10.80 -11.25
CA GLU A 89 -0.86 -9.46 -11.80
C GLU A 89 0.43 -8.62 -11.71
N ALA A 90 0.55 -7.63 -12.58
CA ALA A 90 1.54 -6.57 -12.44
C ALA A 90 0.90 -5.35 -11.76
N PRO A 91 1.60 -4.68 -10.82
CA PRO A 91 1.17 -3.37 -10.35
C PRO A 91 1.12 -2.36 -11.52
N PRO A 92 0.27 -1.31 -11.44
CA PRO A 92 0.30 -0.23 -12.42
C PRO A 92 1.70 0.37 -12.53
N GLU A 93 2.12 0.73 -13.75
CA GLU A 93 3.42 1.37 -13.94
C GLU A 93 3.48 2.73 -13.22
N PRO A 94 4.43 2.94 -12.30
CA PRO A 94 4.51 4.16 -11.51
C PRO A 94 5.03 5.35 -12.33
N ASP A 95 4.43 6.53 -12.18
CA ASP A 95 4.97 7.80 -12.69
C ASP A 95 5.74 8.54 -11.60
N PHE A 96 7.05 8.35 -11.55
CA PHE A 96 7.90 9.02 -10.56
C PHE A 96 8.12 10.53 -10.81
N ALA A 97 7.60 11.09 -11.90
CA ALA A 97 7.54 12.55 -12.08
C ALA A 97 6.38 13.18 -11.29
N ALA A 98 5.34 12.39 -10.98
CA ALA A 98 4.21 12.81 -10.16
C ALA A 98 4.56 12.86 -8.66
N THR A 99 3.76 13.60 -7.90
CA THR A 99 3.84 13.67 -6.43
C THR A 99 3.50 12.31 -5.80
N CYS A 100 2.52 11.60 -6.34
CA CYS A 100 2.26 10.19 -6.07
C CYS A 100 2.35 9.38 -7.38
N PRO A 101 3.23 8.36 -7.44
CA PRO A 101 3.43 7.58 -8.66
C PRO A 101 2.21 6.81 -9.16
N PHE A 102 1.21 6.62 -8.31
CA PHE A 102 -0.02 5.89 -8.63
C PHE A 102 -1.24 6.81 -8.75
N LEU A 103 -1.06 8.13 -8.78
CA LEU A 103 -2.14 9.09 -8.97
C LEU A 103 -2.15 9.57 -10.43
N ASN A 104 -3.33 9.63 -11.05
CA ASN A 104 -3.53 10.29 -12.33
C ASN A 104 -4.78 11.18 -12.28
N THR A 105 -5.16 11.76 -13.42
CA THR A 105 -6.35 12.62 -13.53
C THR A 105 -7.68 11.92 -13.27
N ALA A 106 -7.73 10.59 -13.39
CA ALA A 106 -8.89 9.77 -13.06
C ALA A 106 -8.89 9.29 -11.59
N GLY A 107 -7.88 9.66 -10.80
CA GLY A 107 -7.73 9.28 -9.40
C GLY A 107 -6.59 8.29 -9.16
N CYS A 108 -6.67 7.56 -8.04
CA CYS A 108 -5.66 6.57 -7.71
C CYS A 108 -5.81 5.34 -8.60
N ARG A 109 -4.71 4.93 -9.24
CA ARG A 109 -4.61 3.75 -10.11
C ARG A 109 -4.52 2.43 -9.34
N LEU A 110 -4.41 2.48 -8.02
CA LEU A 110 -4.47 1.30 -7.17
C LEU A 110 -5.92 1.07 -6.74
N ASP A 111 -6.40 -0.14 -6.99
CA ASP A 111 -7.64 -0.63 -6.39
C ASP A 111 -7.56 -0.57 -4.86
N VAL A 112 -8.71 -0.42 -4.22
CA VAL A 112 -8.82 -0.16 -2.78
C VAL A 112 -8.07 -1.23 -1.96
N GLU A 113 -8.21 -2.49 -2.34
CA GLU A 113 -7.57 -3.65 -1.73
C GLU A 113 -6.06 -3.78 -2.02
N ARG A 114 -5.51 -2.89 -2.85
CA ARG A 114 -4.08 -2.83 -3.18
C ARG A 114 -3.42 -1.55 -2.68
N ARG A 115 -4.21 -0.58 -2.20
CA ARG A 115 -3.70 0.71 -1.72
C ARG A 115 -2.79 0.52 -0.50
N PRO A 116 -1.80 1.40 -0.29
CA PRO A 116 -0.99 1.37 0.92
C PRO A 116 -1.80 1.58 2.20
N PHE A 117 -1.28 1.08 3.32
CA PHE A 117 -1.84 1.28 4.66
C PHE A 117 -2.25 2.75 4.91
N ASN A 118 -1.28 3.68 4.82
CA ASN A 118 -1.55 5.11 5.04
C ASN A 118 -2.60 5.68 4.08
N CYS A 119 -2.71 5.16 2.86
CA CYS A 119 -3.66 5.68 1.87
C CYS A 119 -5.10 5.24 2.13
N VAL A 120 -5.32 4.17 2.87
CA VAL A 120 -6.68 3.70 3.23
C VAL A 120 -7.07 4.09 4.66
N THR A 121 -6.11 4.31 5.55
CA THR A 121 -6.37 4.64 6.95
C THR A 121 -6.31 6.13 7.27
N PHE A 122 -5.99 6.98 6.29
CA PHE A 122 -6.00 8.42 6.49
C PHE A 122 -7.40 8.99 6.24
N ASN A 123 -8.00 9.57 7.28
CA ASN A 123 -9.17 10.45 7.16
C ASN A 123 -8.71 11.90 7.35
N CYS A 124 -9.11 12.80 6.46
CA CYS A 124 -9.02 14.23 6.73
C CYS A 124 -10.14 14.65 7.70
N GLU A 125 -9.98 15.80 8.35
CA GLU A 125 -10.98 16.35 9.28
C GLU A 125 -12.39 16.36 8.68
N ALA A 126 -12.52 16.80 7.43
CA ALA A 126 -13.80 16.81 6.73
C ALA A 126 -14.44 15.43 6.56
N VAL A 127 -13.65 14.36 6.36
CA VAL A 127 -14.18 12.98 6.27
C VAL A 127 -14.53 12.48 7.67
N GLU A 128 -13.67 12.74 8.64
CA GLU A 128 -13.85 12.32 10.03
C GLU A 128 -15.12 12.94 10.65
N ASP A 129 -15.36 14.24 10.44
CA ASP A 129 -16.52 14.97 10.95
C ASP A 129 -17.85 14.52 10.32
N ALA A 130 -17.79 13.89 9.15
CA ALA A 130 -18.98 13.36 8.47
C ALA A 130 -19.42 11.99 9.01
N LEU A 131 -18.55 11.31 9.76
CA LEU A 131 -18.85 10.02 10.35
C LEU A 131 -19.49 10.19 11.73
N ASP A 132 -20.53 9.40 11.99
CA ASP A 132 -21.07 9.30 13.35
C ASP A 132 -20.05 8.63 14.30
N GLU A 133 -20.32 8.72 15.60
CA GLU A 133 -19.42 8.17 16.63
C GLU A 133 -19.20 6.66 16.47
N ALA A 134 -20.27 5.90 16.16
CA ALA A 134 -20.19 4.46 15.98
C ALA A 134 -19.30 4.07 14.79
N SER A 135 -19.40 4.81 13.69
CA SER A 135 -18.59 4.62 12.49
C SER A 135 -17.12 4.96 12.75
N ARG A 136 -16.83 6.05 13.46
CA ARG A 136 -15.45 6.42 13.84
C ARG A 136 -14.81 5.35 14.74
N VAL A 137 -15.54 4.89 15.76
CA VAL A 137 -15.06 3.80 16.63
C VAL A 137 -14.76 2.54 15.81
N SER A 138 -15.66 2.18 14.90
CA SER A 138 -15.49 1.00 14.03
C SER A 138 -14.31 1.16 13.07
N PHE A 139 -14.14 2.34 12.47
CA PHE A 139 -13.00 2.67 11.61
C PHE A 139 -11.68 2.47 12.35
N TYR A 140 -11.52 3.07 13.53
CA TYR A 140 -10.27 2.95 14.29
C TYR A 140 -10.03 1.54 14.83
N GLN A 141 -11.08 0.75 15.10
CA GLN A 141 -10.92 -0.67 15.40
C GLN A 141 -10.34 -1.45 14.20
N MET A 142 -10.85 -1.20 12.99
CA MET A 142 -10.38 -1.86 11.78
C MET A 142 -8.98 -1.38 11.36
N GLU A 143 -8.67 -0.10 11.54
CA GLU A 143 -7.33 0.46 11.33
C GLU A 143 -6.29 -0.26 12.19
N ARG A 144 -6.58 -0.46 13.48
CA ARG A 144 -5.68 -1.19 14.39
C ARG A 144 -5.48 -2.64 13.95
N GLN A 145 -6.55 -3.31 13.52
CA GLN A 145 -6.45 -4.68 12.98
C GLN A 145 -5.59 -4.72 11.71
N LEU A 146 -5.78 -3.76 10.80
CA LEU A 146 -5.00 -3.66 9.58
C LEU A 146 -3.51 -3.41 9.92
N ARG A 147 -3.24 -2.54 10.89
CA ARG A 147 -1.88 -2.25 11.35
C ARG A 147 -1.19 -3.50 11.88
N GLN A 148 -1.88 -4.28 12.73
CA GLN A 148 -1.36 -5.54 13.25
C GLN A 148 -0.99 -6.54 12.13
N LEU A 149 -1.79 -6.59 11.06
CA LEU A 149 -1.47 -7.44 9.91
C LEU A 149 -0.19 -6.95 9.20
N TYR A 150 -0.06 -5.64 8.95
CA TYR A 150 1.18 -5.10 8.35
C TYR A 150 2.41 -5.30 9.25
N GLU A 151 2.25 -5.13 10.56
CA GLU A 151 3.30 -5.44 11.54
C GLU A 151 3.68 -6.92 11.52
N ALA A 152 2.74 -7.83 11.31
CA ALA A 152 3.06 -9.25 11.16
C ALA A 152 3.99 -9.51 9.96
N PHE A 153 3.83 -8.79 8.84
CA PHE A 153 4.80 -8.86 7.74
C PHE A 153 6.14 -8.23 8.11
N ASP A 154 6.15 -7.08 8.80
CA ASP A 154 7.37 -6.39 9.24
C ASP A 154 8.24 -7.26 10.16
N HIS A 155 7.60 -8.00 11.08
CA HIS A 155 8.29 -8.98 11.93
C HIS A 155 8.71 -10.24 11.19
N ARG A 156 8.03 -10.58 10.07
CA ARG A 156 8.28 -11.83 9.35
C ARG A 156 9.38 -11.70 8.31
N TYR A 157 9.40 -10.61 7.54
CA TYR A 157 10.22 -10.48 6.34
C TYR A 157 11.13 -9.25 6.39
N ALA A 158 12.40 -9.45 6.05
CA ALA A 158 13.42 -8.41 6.05
C ALA A 158 13.06 -7.23 5.14
N GLY A 159 12.40 -7.46 4.01
CA GLY A 159 12.00 -6.40 3.08
C GLY A 159 10.69 -5.70 3.44
N SER A 160 9.96 -6.14 4.46
CA SER A 160 8.73 -5.48 4.88
C SER A 160 9.03 -4.24 5.70
N SER A 161 8.14 -3.24 5.62
CA SER A 161 8.10 -2.02 6.42
C SER A 161 6.90 -1.15 6.01
N LEU A 162 6.36 -0.36 6.95
CA LEU A 162 5.41 0.73 6.65
C LEU A 162 6.05 1.96 5.99
N ARG A 163 7.38 2.04 5.89
CA ARG A 163 8.10 3.23 5.37
C ARG A 163 8.19 3.30 3.84
N GLY A 164 7.57 2.36 3.12
CA GLY A 164 7.65 2.32 1.66
C GLY A 164 8.74 1.41 1.11
N LEU A 165 8.50 0.90 -0.09
CA LEU A 165 9.29 -0.14 -0.71
C LEU A 165 10.65 0.36 -1.22
N LEU A 166 10.70 1.55 -1.84
CA LEU A 166 11.95 2.14 -2.33
C LEU A 166 12.92 2.42 -1.18
N ILE A 167 12.43 3.11 -0.13
CA ILE A 167 13.20 3.41 1.09
C ILE A 167 13.69 2.12 1.76
N ARG A 168 12.86 1.08 1.79
CA ARG A 168 13.25 -0.21 2.39
C ARG A 168 14.30 -0.92 1.53
N ALA A 169 14.17 -0.89 0.21
CA ALA A 169 15.10 -1.52 -0.71
C ALA A 169 16.53 -0.96 -0.56
N GLU A 170 16.66 0.37 -0.48
CA GLU A 170 17.96 1.02 -0.27
C GLU A 170 18.66 0.55 1.00
N ARG A 171 17.90 0.40 2.09
CA ARG A 171 18.43 -0.07 3.39
C ARG A 171 18.75 -1.56 3.41
N LEU A 172 17.99 -2.34 2.65
CA LEU A 172 18.13 -3.78 2.59
C LEU A 172 19.36 -4.20 1.75
N GLY A 173 19.73 -3.40 0.75
CA GLY A 173 20.84 -3.69 -0.15
C GLY A 173 20.64 -5.03 -0.87
N GLU A 174 21.64 -5.90 -0.80
CA GLU A 174 21.64 -7.22 -1.45
C GLU A 174 20.92 -8.32 -0.64
N ARG A 175 20.41 -8.05 0.57
CA ARG A 175 19.66 -9.04 1.37
C ARG A 175 18.26 -9.26 0.82
N SER A 176 17.76 -10.50 0.76
CA SER A 176 16.46 -10.79 0.13
C SER A 176 15.28 -10.15 0.87
N PHE A 177 14.26 -9.72 0.11
CA PHE A 177 13.06 -9.10 0.67
C PHE A 177 12.27 -10.10 1.51
N LEU A 178 12.23 -11.36 1.06
CA LEU A 178 11.48 -12.44 1.71
C LEU A 178 12.34 -13.29 2.65
N ASP A 179 13.55 -12.83 2.99
CA ASP A 179 14.33 -13.44 4.08
C ASP A 179 13.58 -13.28 5.40
N ARG A 180 13.57 -14.34 6.20
CA ARG A 180 13.03 -14.31 7.54
C ARG A 180 13.95 -13.51 8.48
N LEU A 181 13.34 -12.78 9.42
CA LEU A 181 14.02 -12.14 10.54
C LEU A 181 14.25 -13.11 11.69
#